data_AF-A0A7Z7QPW4-F1
#
_entry.id   AF-A0A7Z7QPW4-F1
#
_cell.length_a   1.000
_cell.length_b   1.000
_cell.length_c   1.000
_cell.angle_alpha   90.00
_cell.angle_beta   90.00
_cell.angle_gamma   90.00
#
_symmetry.space_group_name_H-M   'P 1'
#
loop_
_entity.id
_entity.type
_entity.pdbx_description
1 polymer ?
#
loop_
_entity_poly.entity_id
_entity_poly.type
_entity_poly.pdbx_seq_one_letter_code
_entity_poly.pdbx_strand_id
1 'polypeptide(L)'
;MRGTIERLLNSNLSSNSIAVHTGVSQAVISKLRNGKKEVGNLTLNSAEKLYNYQKGLEVMDKIIKLDNKNDVELVDSLGQFFTEIENDNNGRYNVEYVLLNEVEHDGNTYYEVGIFRTEEIPFGEKVTQDNVELLEDKWLEVDQSGENYIESVFFENEEDAREYIKLVLKGNKNFADVAKAVGLIK
;
A
#
# COMPACT_ATOMS: atom_id res chain seq x y z
N MET A 1 18.51 -4.50 8.83
CA MET A 1 17.30 -4.80 9.63
C MET A 1 17.38 -4.30 11.09
N ARG A 2 18.31 -4.78 11.93
CA ARG A 2 18.37 -4.42 13.37
C ARG A 2 18.36 -2.91 13.65
N GLY A 3 19.28 -2.14 13.07
CA GLY A 3 19.37 -0.69 13.31
C GLY A 3 18.10 0.08 12.91
N THR A 4 17.39 -0.38 11.88
CA THR A 4 16.09 0.18 11.46
C THR A 4 15.01 -0.06 12.51
N ILE A 5 14.93 -1.28 13.06
CA ILE A 5 14.00 -1.57 14.16
C ILE A 5 14.35 -0.74 15.40
N GLU A 6 15.63 -0.55 15.70
CA GLU A 6 16.07 0.29 16.82
C GLU A 6 15.67 1.77 16.63
N ARG A 7 15.74 2.32 15.41
CA ARG A 7 15.20 3.66 15.10
C ARG A 7 13.71 3.77 15.43
N LEU A 8 12.91 2.78 15.03
CA LEU A 8 11.47 2.74 15.34
C LEU A 8 11.21 2.71 16.84
N LEU A 9 11.93 1.85 17.58
CA LEU A 9 11.77 1.70 19.03
C LEU A 9 12.19 2.96 19.80
N ASN A 10 13.12 3.74 19.23
CA ASN A 10 13.58 5.00 19.80
C ASN A 10 12.80 6.23 19.29
N SER A 11 11.81 6.04 18.41
CA SER A 11 10.98 7.13 17.89
C SER A 11 10.01 7.69 18.95
N ASN A 12 9.43 8.84 18.63
CA ASN A 12 8.39 9.48 19.44
C ASN A 12 7.03 8.75 19.36
N LEU A 13 6.89 7.73 18.51
CA LEU A 13 5.68 6.92 18.46
C LEU A 13 5.49 6.16 19.77
N SER A 14 4.25 6.12 20.26
CA SER A 14 3.93 5.31 21.43
C SER A 14 4.03 3.81 21.10
N SER A 15 4.36 2.98 22.09
CA SER A 15 4.35 1.51 21.91
C SER A 15 2.98 1.00 21.43
N ASN A 16 1.89 1.69 21.82
CA ASN A 16 0.54 1.36 21.36
C ASN A 16 0.37 1.66 19.87
N SER A 17 0.82 2.83 19.40
CA SER A 17 0.76 3.19 17.98
C SER A 17 1.53 2.19 17.12
N ILE A 18 2.76 1.84 17.53
CA ILE A 18 3.56 0.82 16.83
C ILE A 18 2.82 -0.53 16.82
N ALA A 19 2.19 -0.91 17.93
CA ALA A 19 1.46 -2.17 18.02
C ALA A 19 0.27 -2.25 17.06
N VAL A 20 -0.53 -1.18 16.97
CA VAL A 20 -1.70 -1.09 16.09
C VAL A 20 -1.29 -1.23 14.62
N HIS A 21 -0.26 -0.51 14.18
CA HIS A 21 0.15 -0.52 12.77
C HIS A 21 0.93 -1.77 12.36
N THR A 22 1.70 -2.36 13.27
CA THR A 22 2.55 -3.53 12.95
C THR A 22 1.86 -4.86 13.23
N GLY A 23 0.83 -4.86 14.08
CA GLY A 23 0.25 -6.09 14.64
C GLY A 23 1.19 -6.85 15.59
N VAL A 24 2.33 -6.26 15.99
CA VAL A 24 3.20 -6.82 17.04
C VAL A 24 2.66 -6.36 18.39
N SER A 25 2.59 -7.27 19.37
CA SER A 25 1.97 -6.92 20.65
C SER A 25 2.70 -5.78 21.37
N GLN A 26 1.92 -4.86 21.95
CA GLN A 26 2.45 -3.73 22.73
C GLN A 26 3.40 -4.20 23.84
N ALA A 27 3.10 -5.34 24.48
CA ALA A 27 3.95 -5.93 25.52
C ALA A 27 5.35 -6.31 25.01
N VAL A 28 5.44 -6.85 23.78
CA VAL A 28 6.74 -7.14 23.14
C VAL A 28 7.48 -5.85 22.86
N ILE A 29 6.81 -4.86 22.26
CA ILE A 29 7.41 -3.55 21.94
C ILE A 29 7.94 -2.86 23.21
N SER A 30 7.15 -2.83 24.29
CA SER A 30 7.56 -2.25 25.57
C SER A 30 8.76 -2.97 26.19
N LYS A 31 8.86 -4.31 26.06
CA LYS A 31 10.03 -5.08 26.52
C LYS A 31 11.28 -4.79 25.69
N LEU A 32 11.13 -4.53 24.39
CA LEU A 32 12.26 -4.12 23.55
C LEU A 32 12.78 -2.73 23.97
N ARG A 33 11.87 -1.76 24.15
CA ARG A 33 12.23 -0.38 24.52
C ARG A 33 12.92 -0.26 25.88
N ASN A 34 12.55 -1.11 26.83
CA ASN A 34 13.14 -1.09 28.19
C ASN A 34 14.32 -2.06 28.35
N GLY A 35 14.83 -2.64 27.26
CA GLY A 35 15.97 -3.56 27.30
C GLY A 35 15.70 -4.92 27.96
N LYS A 36 14.45 -5.23 28.35
CA LYS A 36 14.08 -6.56 28.89
C LYS A 36 14.01 -7.63 27.79
N LYS A 37 14.08 -7.23 26.52
CA LYS A 37 14.18 -8.10 25.35
C LYS A 37 15.08 -7.46 24.30
N GLU A 38 15.94 -8.25 23.68
CA GLU A 38 16.78 -7.79 22.57
C GLU A 38 16.10 -7.99 21.22
N VAL A 39 16.38 -7.10 20.26
CA VAL A 39 15.90 -7.21 18.88
C VAL A 39 16.33 -8.54 18.24
N GLY A 40 17.53 -9.04 18.57
CA GLY A 40 18.04 -10.33 18.08
C GLY A 40 17.23 -11.55 18.54
N ASN A 41 16.39 -11.39 19.58
CA ASN A 41 15.54 -12.45 20.13
C ASN A 41 14.07 -12.35 19.68
N LEU A 42 13.80 -11.58 18.60
CA LEU A 42 12.48 -11.55 17.96
C LEU A 42 12.29 -12.74 17.03
N THR A 43 11.03 -13.15 16.87
CA THR A 43 10.67 -14.02 15.74
C THR A 43 10.87 -13.25 14.45
N LEU A 44 11.21 -13.97 13.37
CA LEU A 44 11.42 -13.36 12.05
C LEU A 44 10.20 -12.51 11.63
N ASN A 45 8.99 -13.05 11.76
CA ASN A 45 7.74 -12.34 11.46
C ASN A 45 7.59 -11.02 12.26
N SER A 46 7.88 -11.02 13.57
CA SER A 46 7.82 -9.77 14.35
C SER A 46 8.91 -8.77 13.95
N ALA A 47 10.11 -9.25 13.63
CA ALA A 47 11.19 -8.40 13.17
C ALA A 47 10.87 -7.75 11.80
N GLU A 48 10.35 -8.52 10.85
CA GLU A 48 9.93 -8.05 9.53
C GLU A 48 8.82 -7.01 9.63
N LYS A 49 7.80 -7.25 10.46
CA LYS A 49 6.70 -6.28 10.68
C LYS A 49 7.21 -4.93 11.20
N LEU A 50 8.09 -4.94 12.20
CA LEU A 50 8.68 -3.72 12.75
C LEU A 50 9.60 -3.03 11.73
N TYR A 51 10.41 -3.81 11.03
CA TYR A 51 11.32 -3.30 9.99
C TYR A 51 10.55 -2.62 8.85
N ASN A 52 9.54 -3.31 8.31
CA ASN A 52 8.72 -2.82 7.20
C ASN A 52 7.95 -1.57 7.59
N TYR A 53 7.45 -1.47 8.83
CA TYR A 53 6.77 -0.27 9.30
C TYR A 53 7.70 0.93 9.35
N GLN A 54 8.91 0.78 9.93
CA GLN A 54 9.90 1.86 9.90
C GLN A 54 10.29 2.27 8.49
N LYS A 55 10.48 1.29 7.58
CA LYS A 55 10.79 1.58 6.18
C LYS A 55 9.64 2.32 5.48
N GLY A 56 8.39 1.97 5.77
CA GLY A 56 7.23 2.72 5.29
C GLY A 56 7.25 4.18 5.74
N LEU A 57 7.56 4.44 7.02
CA LEU A 57 7.72 5.81 7.53
C LEU A 57 8.84 6.56 6.79
N GLU A 58 10.00 5.91 6.61
CA GLU A 58 11.15 6.49 5.90
C GLU A 58 10.83 6.83 4.44
N VAL A 59 9.93 6.09 3.79
CA VAL A 59 9.52 6.36 2.41
C VAL A 59 8.45 7.47 2.34
N MET A 60 7.53 7.54 3.31
CA MET A 60 6.57 8.65 3.39
C MET A 60 7.27 10.00 3.50
N ASP A 61 8.40 10.06 4.20
CA ASP A 61 9.22 11.28 4.33
C ASP A 61 9.87 11.73 3.01
N LYS A 62 9.85 10.87 1.97
CA LYS A 62 10.43 11.15 0.65
C LYS A 62 9.39 11.57 -0.39
N ILE A 63 8.12 11.63 -0.01
CA ILE A 63 7.06 12.16 -0.88
C ILE A 63 7.38 13.63 -1.16
N ILE A 64 7.45 13.98 -2.45
CA ILE A 64 7.67 15.36 -2.87
C ILE A 64 6.34 16.04 -3.22
N LYS A 65 6.33 17.36 -3.12
CA LYS A 65 5.22 18.20 -3.58
C LYS A 65 5.66 18.90 -4.86
N LEU A 66 4.84 18.75 -5.90
CA LEU A 66 4.99 19.51 -7.13
C LEU A 66 4.08 20.74 -7.06
N ASP A 67 4.61 21.92 -7.39
CA ASP A 67 3.91 23.20 -7.24
C ASP A 67 2.78 23.38 -8.27
N ASN A 68 2.90 22.78 -9.46
CA ASN A 68 1.88 22.83 -10.52
C ASN A 68 1.61 21.45 -11.14
N LYS A 69 0.70 20.68 -10.52
CA LYS A 69 0.32 19.33 -11.00
C LYS A 69 -0.31 19.28 -12.39
N ASN A 70 -0.73 20.42 -12.96
CA ASN A 70 -1.37 20.47 -14.27
C ASN A 70 -0.38 20.34 -15.44
N ASP A 71 0.93 20.42 -15.15
CA ASP A 71 2.01 20.33 -16.14
C ASP A 71 2.86 19.07 -15.91
N VAL A 72 2.20 18.00 -15.45
CA VAL A 72 2.80 16.68 -15.29
C VAL A 72 2.43 15.86 -16.52
N GLU A 73 3.44 15.48 -17.29
CA GLU A 73 3.27 14.72 -18.52
C GLU A 73 3.63 13.25 -18.28
N LEU A 74 2.76 12.33 -18.68
CA LEU A 74 3.03 10.90 -18.61
C LEU A 74 4.12 10.52 -19.62
N VAL A 75 5.18 9.87 -19.14
CA VAL A 75 6.27 9.33 -19.97
C VAL A 75 6.08 7.84 -20.20
N ASP A 76 5.90 7.06 -19.14
CA ASP A 76 5.69 5.61 -19.22
C ASP A 76 4.81 5.08 -18.08
N SER A 77 4.10 3.99 -18.34
CA SER A 77 3.31 3.27 -17.33
C SER A 77 4.10 2.05 -16.85
N LEU A 78 4.53 2.10 -15.59
CA LEU A 78 5.48 1.14 -15.00
C LEU A 78 4.79 0.00 -14.23
N GLY A 79 3.49 0.10 -14.00
CA GLY A 79 2.68 -0.99 -13.48
C GLY A 79 1.41 -0.57 -12.74
N GLN A 80 0.56 -1.58 -12.51
CA GLN A 80 -0.69 -1.46 -11.77
C GLN A 80 -0.69 -2.39 -10.56
N PHE A 81 -1.28 -1.94 -9.46
CA PHE A 81 -1.37 -2.66 -8.20
C PHE A 81 -2.74 -2.47 -7.55
N PHE A 82 -3.24 -3.48 -6.84
CA PHE A 82 -4.52 -3.44 -6.14
C PHE A 82 -4.30 -3.38 -4.63
N THR A 83 -4.98 -2.45 -3.97
CA THR A 83 -4.82 -2.16 -2.54
C THR A 83 -6.03 -2.59 -1.74
N GLU A 84 -7.24 -2.48 -2.30
CA GLU A 84 -8.46 -2.86 -1.61
C GLU A 84 -9.53 -3.44 -2.55
N ILE A 85 -10.28 -4.42 -2.05
CA ILE A 85 -11.54 -4.90 -2.65
C ILE A 85 -12.57 -4.95 -1.54
N GLU A 86 -13.60 -4.11 -1.65
CA GLU A 86 -14.66 -3.99 -0.66
C GLU A 86 -16.00 -4.47 -1.24
N ASN A 87 -16.76 -5.24 -0.46
CA ASN A 87 -18.15 -5.57 -0.78
C ASN A 87 -19.08 -4.52 -0.17
N ASP A 88 -19.92 -3.89 -0.98
CA ASP A 88 -20.86 -2.83 -0.54
C ASP A 88 -22.09 -3.37 0.23
N ASN A 89 -22.18 -4.69 0.39
CA ASN A 89 -23.28 -5.48 0.95
C ASN A 89 -24.59 -5.46 0.14
N ASN A 90 -24.56 -4.94 -1.09
CA ASN A 90 -25.68 -4.90 -2.03
C ASN A 90 -25.38 -5.66 -3.33
N GLY A 91 -24.41 -6.59 -3.28
CA GLY A 91 -24.02 -7.39 -4.44
C GLY A 91 -23.10 -6.64 -5.41
N ARG A 92 -22.49 -5.53 -4.97
CA ARG A 92 -21.48 -4.80 -5.72
C ARG A 92 -20.17 -4.74 -4.97
N TYR A 93 -19.13 -4.37 -5.71
CA TYR A 93 -17.78 -4.28 -5.21
C TYR A 93 -17.17 -2.94 -5.57
N ASN A 94 -16.30 -2.46 -4.70
CA ASN A 94 -15.41 -1.34 -4.96
C ASN A 94 -13.99 -1.86 -4.99
N VAL A 95 -13.21 -1.42 -5.97
CA VAL A 95 -11.80 -1.81 -6.12
C VAL A 95 -10.96 -0.56 -6.07
N GLU A 96 -10.03 -0.51 -5.12
CA GLU A 96 -8.98 0.50 -5.08
C GLU A 96 -7.71 -0.06 -5.74
N TYR A 97 -7.16 0.71 -6.65
CA TYR A 97 -5.95 0.36 -7.38
C TYR A 97 -5.02 1.56 -7.53
N VAL A 98 -3.79 1.26 -7.88
CA VAL A 98 -2.67 2.19 -7.95
C VAL A 98 -1.97 2.02 -9.27
N LEU A 99 -1.72 3.13 -9.96
CA LEU A 99 -0.86 3.18 -11.12
C LEU A 99 0.49 3.79 -10.72
N LEU A 100 1.56 3.11 -11.10
CA LEU A 100 2.92 3.64 -11.02
C LEU A 100 3.33 4.13 -12.40
N ASN A 101 3.61 5.41 -12.51
CA ASN A 101 3.97 6.04 -13.77
C ASN A 101 5.32 6.75 -13.66
N GLU A 102 6.09 6.73 -14.74
CA GLU A 102 7.17 7.69 -14.96
C GLU A 102 6.54 8.94 -15.58
N VAL A 103 6.84 10.10 -15.01
CA VAL A 103 6.28 11.38 -15.45
C VAL A 103 7.37 12.43 -15.59
N GLU A 104 7.18 13.38 -16.49
CA GLU A 104 8.01 14.56 -16.63
C GLU A 104 7.30 15.78 -16.05
N HIS A 105 8.02 16.62 -15.31
CA HIS A 105 7.54 17.90 -14.81
C HIS A 105 8.69 18.91 -14.75
N ASP A 106 8.52 20.08 -15.36
CA ASP A 106 9.55 21.12 -15.48
C ASP A 106 10.90 20.59 -16.02
N GLY A 107 10.84 19.65 -16.98
CA GLY A 107 12.02 19.02 -17.59
C GLY A 107 12.78 18.05 -16.67
N ASN A 108 12.18 17.64 -15.54
CA ASN A 108 12.72 16.62 -14.64
C ASN A 108 11.82 15.38 -14.63
N THR A 109 12.43 14.20 -14.49
CA THR A 109 11.71 12.94 -14.33
C THR A 109 11.33 12.69 -12.88
N TYR A 110 10.10 12.25 -12.66
CA TYR A 110 9.57 11.82 -11.38
C TYR A 110 8.78 10.52 -11.54
N TYR A 111 8.42 9.92 -10.40
CA TYR A 111 7.61 8.72 -10.33
C TYR A 111 6.32 9.04 -9.58
N GLU A 112 5.21 8.99 -10.31
CA GLU A 112 3.87 9.20 -9.78
C GLU A 112 3.30 7.88 -9.29
N VAL A 113 2.75 7.92 -8.08
CA VAL A 113 1.86 6.88 -7.55
C VAL A 113 0.46 7.48 -7.51
N GLY A 114 -0.34 7.17 -8.53
CA GLY A 114 -1.73 7.60 -8.65
C GLY A 114 -2.67 6.57 -8.05
N ILE A 115 -3.59 6.99 -7.18
CA ILE A 115 -4.54 6.16 -6.45
C ILE A 115 -5.93 6.40 -7.02
N PHE A 116 -6.61 5.31 -7.38
CA PHE A 116 -7.88 5.30 -8.08
C PHE A 116 -8.85 4.32 -7.43
N ARG A 117 -10.15 4.57 -7.63
CA ARG A 117 -11.20 3.67 -7.15
C ARG A 117 -12.27 3.49 -8.21
N THR A 118 -12.57 2.24 -8.53
CA THR A 118 -13.76 1.88 -9.32
C THR A 118 -14.86 1.47 -8.36
N GLU A 119 -16.02 2.09 -8.48
CA GLU A 119 -17.16 1.85 -7.58
C GLU A 119 -18.27 1.06 -8.25
N GLU A 120 -19.11 0.44 -7.42
CA GLU A 120 -20.36 -0.19 -7.83
C GLU A 120 -20.24 -1.33 -8.86
N ILE A 121 -19.12 -2.05 -8.89
CA ILE A 121 -18.83 -3.16 -9.81
C ILE A 121 -19.85 -4.28 -9.57
N PRO A 122 -20.69 -4.63 -10.56
CA PRO A 122 -21.74 -5.61 -10.37
C PRO A 122 -21.17 -7.04 -10.42
N PHE A 123 -21.29 -7.78 -9.32
CA PHE A 123 -20.84 -9.18 -9.27
C PHE A 123 -21.93 -10.13 -8.73
N GLY A 124 -22.86 -9.66 -7.90
CA GLY A 124 -24.10 -10.36 -7.53
C GLY A 124 -23.94 -11.66 -6.71
N GLU A 125 -22.73 -12.16 -6.56
CA GLU A 125 -22.41 -13.36 -5.80
C GLU A 125 -21.24 -13.14 -4.84
N LYS A 126 -21.03 -14.09 -3.94
CA LYS A 126 -19.87 -14.05 -3.04
C LYS A 126 -18.61 -14.42 -3.80
N VAL A 127 -17.57 -13.60 -3.64
CA VAL A 127 -16.23 -13.89 -4.16
C VAL A 127 -15.57 -15.04 -3.39
N THR A 128 -14.94 -15.93 -4.14
CA THR A 128 -14.25 -17.15 -3.72
C THR A 128 -12.97 -17.30 -4.54
N GLN A 129 -12.13 -18.28 -4.19
CA GLN A 129 -10.93 -18.57 -4.95
C GLN A 129 -11.22 -18.96 -6.42
N ASP A 130 -12.40 -19.51 -6.70
CA ASP A 130 -12.76 -20.06 -8.01
C ASP A 130 -13.36 -19.01 -8.96
N ASN A 131 -13.86 -17.88 -8.43
CA ASN A 131 -14.54 -16.84 -9.22
C ASN A 131 -13.93 -15.44 -9.08
N VAL A 132 -12.82 -15.27 -8.36
CA VAL A 132 -12.16 -13.95 -8.22
C VAL A 132 -11.72 -13.36 -9.57
N GLU A 133 -11.34 -14.19 -10.53
CA GLU A 133 -11.01 -13.75 -11.89
C GLU A 133 -12.25 -13.20 -12.63
N LEU A 134 -13.45 -13.74 -12.34
CA LEU A 134 -14.68 -13.19 -12.92
C LEU A 134 -15.00 -11.80 -12.37
N LEU A 135 -14.60 -11.50 -11.13
CA LEU A 135 -14.73 -10.14 -10.58
C LEU A 135 -13.74 -9.18 -11.27
N GLU A 136 -12.53 -9.63 -11.55
CA GLU A 136 -11.53 -8.86 -12.30
C GLU A 136 -12.02 -8.53 -13.71
N ASP A 137 -12.62 -9.50 -14.42
CA ASP A 137 -13.24 -9.27 -15.72
C ASP A 137 -14.35 -8.20 -15.65
N LYS A 138 -15.18 -8.26 -14.59
CA LYS A 138 -16.25 -7.26 -14.36
C LYS A 138 -15.70 -5.89 -14.03
N TRP A 139 -14.61 -5.82 -13.28
CA TRP A 139 -13.92 -4.57 -13.00
C TRP A 139 -13.36 -3.95 -14.29
N LEU A 140 -12.68 -4.72 -15.13
CA LEU A 140 -12.15 -4.27 -16.43
C LEU A 140 -13.24 -3.73 -17.37
N GLU A 141 -14.44 -4.29 -17.33
CA GLU A 141 -15.60 -3.77 -18.08
C GLU A 141 -16.07 -2.39 -17.56
N VAL A 142 -16.07 -2.18 -16.24
CA VAL A 142 -16.56 -0.95 -15.60
C VAL A 142 -15.52 0.16 -15.62
N ASP A 143 -14.25 -0.16 -15.38
CA ASP A 143 -13.14 0.81 -15.30
C ASP A 143 -13.01 1.65 -16.60
N GLN A 144 -13.32 1.05 -17.74
CA GLN A 144 -13.38 1.74 -19.05
C GLN A 144 -14.41 2.89 -19.12
N SER A 145 -15.30 3.02 -18.14
CA SER A 145 -16.37 4.03 -18.09
C SER A 145 -16.05 5.28 -17.28
N GLY A 146 -14.92 5.33 -16.58
CA GLY A 146 -14.43 6.52 -15.87
C GLY A 146 -13.81 6.18 -14.53
N GLU A 147 -12.49 6.36 -14.44
CA GLU A 147 -11.73 6.19 -13.21
C GLU A 147 -12.08 7.30 -12.20
N ASN A 148 -12.41 6.96 -10.95
CA ASN A 148 -12.48 7.97 -9.90
C ASN A 148 -11.08 8.16 -9.32
N TYR A 149 -10.41 9.21 -9.75
CA TYR A 149 -9.16 9.68 -9.15
C TYR A 149 -9.37 10.05 -7.68
N ILE A 150 -8.54 9.49 -6.80
CA ILE A 150 -8.48 9.86 -5.37
C ILE A 150 -7.38 10.89 -5.17
N GLU A 151 -6.12 10.49 -5.36
CA GLU A 151 -4.95 11.36 -5.19
C GLU A 151 -3.70 10.79 -5.89
N SER A 152 -2.70 11.65 -6.10
CA SER A 152 -1.35 11.26 -6.52
C SER A 152 -0.28 11.79 -5.56
N VAL A 153 0.70 10.94 -5.28
CA VAL A 153 1.96 11.28 -4.62
C VAL A 153 3.14 11.06 -5.57
N PHE A 154 4.23 11.81 -5.36
CA PHE A 154 5.36 11.83 -6.28
C PHE A 154 6.67 11.49 -5.54
N PHE A 155 7.60 10.88 -6.27
CA PHE A 155 8.93 10.53 -5.80
C PHE A 155 9.99 10.89 -6.84
N GLU A 156 11.20 11.22 -6.39
CA GLU A 156 12.35 11.45 -7.27
C GLU A 156 12.90 10.15 -7.88
N ASN A 157 12.60 9.00 -7.28
CA ASN A 157 13.10 7.70 -7.75
C ASN A 157 12.04 6.59 -7.71
N GLU A 158 12.18 5.65 -8.64
CA GLU A 158 11.26 4.53 -8.83
C GLU A 158 11.24 3.58 -7.63
N GLU A 159 12.41 3.36 -7.01
CA GLU A 159 12.56 2.42 -5.90
C GLU A 159 11.69 2.85 -4.71
N ASP A 160 11.71 4.14 -4.36
CA ASP A 160 10.92 4.70 -3.27
C ASP A 160 9.42 4.67 -3.59
N ALA A 161 9.03 4.95 -4.84
CA ALA A 161 7.65 4.81 -5.27
C ALA A 161 7.15 3.35 -5.14
N ARG A 162 7.97 2.38 -5.56
CA ARG A 162 7.66 0.94 -5.41
C ARG A 162 7.66 0.51 -3.94
N GLU A 163 8.58 1.01 -3.12
CA GLU A 163 8.58 0.77 -1.68
C GLU A 163 7.34 1.37 -1.03
N TYR A 164 6.87 2.55 -1.44
CA TYR A 164 5.65 3.18 -0.94
C TYR A 164 4.43 2.31 -1.23
N ILE A 165 4.27 1.88 -2.49
CA ILE A 165 3.17 0.99 -2.91
C ILE A 165 3.18 -0.28 -2.06
N LYS A 166 4.35 -0.90 -1.89
CA LYS A 166 4.47 -2.17 -1.16
C LYS A 166 4.28 -2.03 0.35
N LEU A 167 4.90 -1.03 0.95
CA LEU A 167 5.04 -0.93 2.41
C LEU A 167 3.97 -0.06 3.05
N VAL A 168 3.47 0.95 2.35
CA VAL A 168 2.45 1.88 2.85
C VAL A 168 1.08 1.48 2.31
N LEU A 169 0.91 1.42 0.98
CA LEU A 169 -0.39 1.12 0.36
C LEU A 169 -0.74 -0.38 0.35
N LYS A 170 0.25 -1.26 0.60
CA LYS A 170 0.07 -2.73 0.58
C LYS A 170 -0.42 -3.25 -0.78
N GLY A 171 0.00 -2.61 -1.87
CA GLY A 171 -0.41 -2.97 -3.23
C GLY A 171 0.01 -4.38 -3.64
N ASN A 172 -0.88 -5.08 -4.32
CA ASN A 172 -0.72 -6.44 -4.84
C ASN A 172 -0.83 -6.45 -6.36
N LYS A 173 -0.20 -7.41 -7.04
CA LYS A 173 -0.13 -7.41 -8.51
C LYS A 173 -1.38 -7.95 -9.22
N ASN A 174 -2.26 -8.64 -8.51
CA ASN A 174 -3.44 -9.28 -9.08
C ASN A 174 -4.60 -9.30 -8.08
N PHE A 175 -5.81 -9.51 -8.58
CA PHE A 175 -7.04 -9.55 -7.80
C PHE A 175 -7.04 -10.62 -6.72
N ALA A 176 -6.52 -11.82 -7.02
CA ALA A 176 -6.50 -12.93 -6.07
C ALA A 176 -5.65 -12.62 -4.83
N ASP A 177 -4.49 -11.98 -5.02
CA ASP A 177 -3.57 -11.61 -3.95
C ASP A 177 -4.16 -10.53 -3.04
N VAL A 178 -4.75 -9.46 -3.61
CA VAL A 178 -5.43 -8.43 -2.81
C VAL A 178 -6.67 -9.00 -2.11
N ALA A 179 -7.47 -9.85 -2.77
CA ALA A 179 -8.66 -10.46 -2.18
C ALA A 179 -8.29 -11.33 -0.96
N LYS A 180 -7.15 -12.03 -1.01
CA LYS A 180 -6.61 -12.75 0.17
C LYS A 180 -6.11 -11.79 1.24
N ALA A 181 -5.38 -10.75 0.84
CA ALA A 181 -4.79 -9.79 1.77
C ALA A 181 -5.84 -9.06 2.60
N VAL A 182 -6.98 -8.69 1.99
CA VAL A 182 -8.11 -8.03 2.66
C VAL A 182 -9.08 -9.02 3.32
N GLY A 183 -8.86 -10.33 3.19
CA GLY A 183 -9.69 -11.37 3.80
C GLY A 183 -11.04 -11.60 3.11
N LEU A 184 -11.20 -11.14 1.86
CA LEU A 184 -12.36 -11.40 1.04
C LEU A 184 -12.46 -12.90 0.69
N ILE A 185 -11.31 -13.53 0.40
CA ILE A 185 -11.17 -14.97 0.17
C ILE A 185 -10.14 -15.59 1.12
N LYS A 186 -10.17 -16.93 1.24
CA LYS A 186 -9.27 -17.69 2.12
C LYS A 186 -8.07 -18.26 1.37
#